data_AF-A0A838JND6-F1
#
_entry.id   AF-A0A838JND6-F1
#
_cell.length_a   1.000
_cell.length_b   1.000
_cell.length_c   1.000
_cell.angle_alpha   90.00
_cell.angle_beta   90.00
_cell.angle_gamma   90.00
#
_symmetry.space_group_name_H-M   'P 1'
#
loop_
_entity.id
_entity.type
_entity.pdbx_description
1 polymer ?
#
loop_
_entity_poly.entity_id
_entity_poly.type
_entity_poly.pdbx_seq_one_letter_code
_entity_poly.pdbx_strand_id
1 'polypeptide(L)'
;MRAARTRWHSRLALAVVVFLLGGIAVLILLGPQDPNFRRDPAGFVAFVCAFAAFGLVGALIIWQRPGNVLGWILATDGLLAVWGASADTYADSAYVASGHMDPLFLVAVWISLWYWFPLLGLTMIFTPLLFPDGKPPSPRWRPVVWAAGLALALITFLAAFRERIE
;
A
#
# COMPACT_ATOMS: atom_id res chain seq x y z
N MET A 1 -8.22 8.10 -31.48
CA MET A 1 -8.55 7.43 -30.20
C MET A 1 -7.35 6.74 -29.50
N ARG A 2 -6.43 6.05 -30.20
CA ARG A 2 -5.25 5.40 -29.57
C ARG A 2 -4.30 6.36 -28.82
N ALA A 3 -4.09 7.58 -29.34
CA ALA A 3 -3.20 8.58 -28.73
C ALA A 3 -3.72 9.22 -27.43
N ALA A 4 -5.05 9.25 -27.21
CA ALA A 4 -5.63 9.75 -25.95
C ALA A 4 -5.47 8.72 -24.83
N ARG A 5 -5.61 7.43 -25.16
CA ARG A 5 -5.51 6.31 -24.21
C ARG A 5 -4.08 6.11 -23.69
N THR A 6 -3.05 6.37 -24.50
CA THR A 6 -1.64 6.29 -24.06
C THR A 6 -1.23 7.45 -23.16
N ARG A 7 -1.79 8.65 -23.35
CA ARG A 7 -1.52 9.83 -22.50
C ARG A 7 -2.06 9.68 -21.08
N TRP A 8 -3.23 9.05 -20.91
CA TRP A 8 -3.85 8.80 -19.61
C TRP A 8 -3.00 7.88 -18.72
N HIS A 9 -2.57 6.72 -19.23
CA HIS A 9 -1.80 5.75 -18.43
C HIS A 9 -0.41 6.28 -18.06
N SER A 10 0.20 7.10 -18.92
CA SER A 10 1.47 7.76 -18.61
C SER A 10 1.33 8.75 -17.45
N ARG A 11 0.22 9.51 -17.40
CA ARG A 11 -0.08 10.42 -16.29
C ARG A 11 -0.35 9.68 -14.98
N LEU A 12 -1.04 8.55 -15.05
CA LEU A 12 -1.29 7.72 -13.87
C LEU A 12 -0.01 7.10 -13.31
N ALA A 13 0.83 6.51 -14.18
CA ALA A 13 2.11 5.97 -13.76
C ALA A 13 2.98 7.05 -13.11
N LEU A 14 3.02 8.26 -13.69
CA LEU A 14 3.69 9.41 -13.08
C LEU A 14 3.08 9.78 -11.73
N ALA A 15 1.76 9.84 -11.61
CA ALA A 15 1.08 10.14 -10.36
C ALA A 15 1.42 9.11 -9.27
N VAL A 16 1.46 7.81 -9.61
CA VAL A 16 1.89 6.75 -8.70
C VAL A 16 3.33 6.99 -8.23
N VAL A 17 4.27 7.30 -9.14
CA VAL A 17 5.66 7.57 -8.78
C VAL A 17 5.77 8.79 -7.88
N VAL A 18 5.10 9.89 -8.20
CA VAL A 18 5.10 11.11 -7.38
C VAL A 18 4.53 10.84 -5.99
N PHE A 19 3.42 10.11 -5.91
CA PHE A 19 2.78 9.80 -4.64
C PHE A 19 3.60 8.80 -3.80
N LEU A 20 4.30 7.87 -4.46
CA LEU A 20 5.26 6.97 -3.83
C LEU A 20 6.46 7.74 -3.24
N LEU A 21 7.06 8.63 -4.03
CA LEU A 21 8.17 9.48 -3.57
C LEU A 21 7.75 10.41 -2.43
N GLY A 22 6.53 10.94 -2.48
CA GLY A 22 5.96 11.73 -1.39
C GLY A 22 5.87 10.94 -0.09
N GLY A 23 5.32 9.73 -0.13
CA GLY A 23 5.27 8.85 1.05
C GLY A 23 6.65 8.46 1.57
N ILE A 24 7.60 8.16 0.69
CA ILE A 24 9.00 7.87 1.08
C ILE A 24 9.65 9.09 1.74
N ALA A 25 9.43 10.30 1.19
CA ALA A 25 9.95 11.52 1.79
C ALA A 25 9.38 11.75 3.19
N VAL A 26 8.08 11.52 3.39
CA VAL A 26 7.43 11.59 4.71
C VAL A 26 8.07 10.58 5.68
N LEU A 27 8.27 9.33 5.24
CA LEU A 27 8.94 8.30 6.04
C LEU A 27 10.37 8.67 6.43
N ILE A 28 11.14 9.28 5.53
CA ILE A 28 12.51 9.73 5.81
C ILE A 28 12.50 10.86 6.84
N LEU A 29 11.51 11.75 6.79
CA LEU A 29 11.39 12.89 7.71
C LEU A 29 10.90 12.47 9.09
N LEU A 30 9.92 11.54 9.15
CA LEU A 30 9.29 11.10 10.40
C LEU A 30 10.01 9.92 11.05
N GLY A 31 10.57 8.99 10.28
CA GLY A 31 11.17 7.75 10.77
C GLY A 31 12.16 7.94 11.93
N PRO A 32 13.14 8.87 11.87
CA PRO A 32 14.08 9.09 12.98
C PRO A 32 13.43 9.49 14.31
N GLN A 33 12.22 10.05 14.28
CA GLN A 33 11.45 10.45 15.47
C GLN A 33 10.81 9.24 16.16
N ASP A 34 10.51 8.17 15.42
CA ASP A 34 9.79 6.99 15.89
C ASP A 34 10.69 6.04 16.71
N PRO A 35 10.28 5.69 17.96
CA PRO A 35 10.99 4.70 18.77
C PRO A 35 11.18 3.34 18.09
N ASN A 36 10.23 2.89 17.27
CA ASN A 36 10.28 1.61 16.56
C ASN A 36 11.37 1.61 15.48
N PHE A 37 11.47 2.70 14.71
CA PHE A 37 12.57 2.89 13.75
C PHE A 37 13.94 2.78 14.42
N ARG A 38 14.12 3.38 15.61
CA ARG A 38 15.41 3.33 16.33
C ARG A 38 15.79 1.93 16.81
N ARG A 39 14.80 1.04 17.02
CA ARG A 39 15.04 -0.36 17.42
C ARG A 39 15.49 -1.23 16.25
N ASP A 40 14.94 -0.99 15.05
CA ASP A 40 15.32 -1.74 13.84
C ASP A 40 15.39 -0.85 12.58
N PRO A 41 16.47 -0.05 12.44
CA PRO A 41 16.66 0.79 11.26
C PRO A 41 16.86 -0.03 9.97
N ALA A 42 17.48 -1.20 10.08
CA ALA A 42 17.79 -2.06 8.94
C ALA A 42 16.52 -2.68 8.34
N GLY A 43 15.63 -3.19 9.19
CA GLY A 43 14.33 -3.71 8.77
C GLY A 43 13.45 -2.64 8.15
N PHE A 44 13.45 -1.43 8.70
CA PHE A 44 12.72 -0.30 8.10
C PHE A 44 13.25 0.05 6.71
N VAL A 45 14.57 0.18 6.54
CA VAL A 45 15.17 0.45 5.22
C VAL A 45 14.87 -0.68 4.24
N ALA A 46 14.97 -1.93 4.67
CA ALA A 46 14.61 -3.08 3.85
C ALA A 46 13.14 -3.06 3.41
N PHE A 47 12.23 -2.71 4.32
CA PHE A 47 10.80 -2.55 4.03
C PHE A 47 10.56 -1.45 2.98
N VAL A 48 11.12 -0.25 3.19
CA VAL A 48 10.98 0.87 2.25
C VAL A 48 11.55 0.50 0.88
N CYS A 49 12.74 -0.10 0.82
CA CYS A 49 13.34 -0.53 -0.44
C CYS A 49 12.50 -1.58 -1.17
N ALA A 50 12.01 -2.59 -0.44
CA ALA A 50 11.19 -3.65 -1.02
C ALA A 50 9.89 -3.10 -1.61
N PHE A 51 9.14 -2.31 -0.85
CA PHE A 51 7.84 -1.80 -1.32
C PHE A 51 7.96 -0.62 -2.28
N ALA A 52 9.04 0.15 -2.23
CA ALA A 52 9.37 1.10 -3.29
C ALA A 52 9.61 0.38 -4.62
N ALA A 53 10.30 -0.77 -4.60
CA ALA A 53 10.46 -1.59 -5.80
C ALA A 53 9.12 -2.08 -6.34
N PHE A 54 8.19 -2.52 -5.48
CA PHE A 54 6.83 -2.88 -5.89
C PHE A 54 6.11 -1.70 -6.54
N GLY A 55 6.11 -0.53 -5.89
CA GLY A 55 5.45 0.67 -6.41
C GLY A 55 6.00 1.12 -7.76
N LEU A 56 7.33 1.12 -7.93
CA LEU A 56 8.02 1.48 -9.17
C LEU A 56 7.75 0.48 -10.29
N VAL A 57 7.84 -0.83 -10.01
CA VAL A 57 7.51 -1.88 -10.99
C VAL A 57 6.04 -1.80 -11.37
N GLY A 58 5.13 -1.56 -10.41
CA GLY A 58 3.72 -1.36 -10.67
C GLY A 58 3.45 -0.18 -11.60
N ALA A 59 4.05 0.99 -11.31
CA ALA A 59 3.97 2.16 -12.17
C ALA A 59 4.50 1.89 -13.59
N LEU A 60 5.61 1.17 -13.70
CA LEU A 60 6.20 0.76 -14.98
C LEU A 60 5.24 -0.14 -15.78
N ILE A 61 4.60 -1.11 -15.12
CA ILE A 61 3.62 -2.00 -15.76
C ILE A 61 2.37 -1.22 -16.17
N ILE A 62 1.86 -0.29 -15.36
CA ILE A 62 0.72 0.57 -15.73
C ILE A 62 1.06 1.38 -17.00
N TRP A 63 2.29 1.89 -17.09
CA TRP A 63 2.74 2.65 -18.25
C TRP A 63 2.88 1.79 -19.52
N GLN A 64 3.54 0.64 -19.42
CA GLN A 64 3.86 -0.20 -20.58
C GLN A 64 2.74 -1.17 -20.98
N ARG A 65 1.98 -1.67 -20.00
CA ARG A 65 0.96 -2.72 -20.15
C ARG A 65 -0.29 -2.38 -19.32
N PRO A 66 -1.04 -1.32 -19.70
CA PRO A 66 -2.16 -0.83 -18.91
C PRO A 66 -3.31 -1.83 -18.69
N GLY A 67 -3.39 -2.89 -19.50
CA GLY A 67 -4.34 -3.99 -19.32
C GLY A 67 -3.89 -5.08 -18.34
N ASN A 68 -2.67 -4.99 -17.80
CA ASN A 68 -2.16 -5.94 -16.82
C ASN A 68 -2.54 -5.48 -15.40
N VAL A 69 -3.46 -6.22 -14.76
CA VAL A 69 -3.95 -5.94 -13.40
C VAL A 69 -2.82 -5.99 -12.36
N LEU A 70 -1.76 -6.77 -12.61
CA LEU A 70 -0.63 -6.88 -11.69
C LEU A 70 0.08 -5.52 -11.48
N GLY A 71 0.13 -4.66 -12.50
CA GLY A 71 0.72 -3.33 -12.36
C GLY A 71 -0.01 -2.47 -11.33
N TRP A 72 -1.33 -2.58 -11.28
CA TRP A 72 -2.17 -1.88 -10.32
C TRP A 72 -2.02 -2.45 -8.91
N ILE A 73 -1.90 -3.77 -8.78
CA ILE A 73 -1.66 -4.44 -7.50
C ILE A 73 -0.34 -3.99 -6.90
N LEU A 74 0.76 -4.09 -7.67
CA LEU A 74 2.09 -3.72 -7.18
C LEU A 74 2.21 -2.22 -6.88
N ALA A 75 1.55 -1.36 -7.68
CA ALA A 75 1.44 0.06 -7.38
C ALA A 75 0.70 0.31 -6.07
N THR A 76 -0.41 -0.39 -5.85
CA THR A 76 -1.22 -0.27 -4.63
C THR A 76 -0.45 -0.77 -3.41
N ASP A 77 0.29 -1.87 -3.52
CA ASP A 77 1.18 -2.38 -2.46
C ASP A 77 2.22 -1.34 -2.06
N GLY A 78 2.95 -0.79 -3.03
CA GLY A 78 3.97 0.23 -2.77
C GLY A 78 3.38 1.46 -2.09
N LEU A 79 2.20 1.91 -2.53
CA LEU A 79 1.53 3.06 -1.94
C LEU A 79 0.98 2.78 -0.54
N LEU A 80 0.34 1.62 -0.32
CA LEU A 80 -0.13 1.20 1.00
C LEU A 80 1.01 1.09 1.99
N ALA A 81 2.15 0.53 1.58
CA ALA A 81 3.32 0.40 2.43
C ALA A 81 3.84 1.77 2.88
N VAL A 82 4.09 2.70 1.94
CA VAL A 82 4.72 3.98 2.30
C VAL A 82 3.79 4.89 3.08
N TRP A 83 2.49 4.94 2.72
CA TRP A 83 1.53 5.81 3.39
C TRP A 83 0.96 5.21 4.68
N GLY A 84 0.78 3.89 4.72
CA GLY A 84 0.40 3.18 5.93
C GLY A 84 1.49 3.22 6.98
N ALA A 85 2.74 2.94 6.61
CA ALA A 85 3.87 3.10 7.52
C ALA A 85 4.05 4.58 7.96
N SER A 86 3.79 5.55 7.07
CA SER A 86 3.81 6.97 7.47
C SER A 86 2.76 7.28 8.53
N ALA A 87 1.57 6.69 8.43
CA ALA A 87 0.50 6.83 9.41
C ALA A 87 0.90 6.21 10.75
N ASP A 88 1.48 5.00 10.76
CA ASP A 88 2.02 4.36 11.97
C ASP A 88 3.07 5.25 12.66
N THR A 89 4.11 5.64 11.92
CA THR A 89 5.21 6.46 12.43
C THR A 89 4.71 7.81 12.93
N TYR A 90 3.73 8.43 12.26
CA TYR A 90 3.12 9.68 12.73
C TYR A 90 2.32 9.47 14.01
N ALA A 91 1.48 8.44 14.09
CA ALA A 91 0.68 8.15 15.28
C ALA A 91 1.58 7.90 16.50
N ASP A 92 2.62 7.08 16.35
CA ASP A 92 3.56 6.77 17.43
C ASP A 92 4.33 8.02 17.91
N SER A 93 4.82 8.83 16.97
CA SER A 93 5.58 10.04 17.33
C SER A 93 4.70 11.15 17.93
N ALA A 94 3.50 11.38 17.40
CA ALA A 94 2.57 12.40 17.88
C ALA A 94 2.02 12.07 19.28
N TYR A 95 1.73 10.79 19.55
CA TYR A 95 1.30 10.31 20.86
C TYR A 95 2.34 10.62 21.94
N VAL A 96 3.62 10.38 21.64
CA VAL A 96 4.73 10.64 22.57
C VAL A 96 4.98 12.14 22.78
N ALA A 97 4.86 12.95 21.73
CA ALA A 97 5.30 14.34 21.76
C ALA A 97 4.35 15.32 22.45
N SER A 98 3.02 15.15 22.29
CA SER A 98 2.08 16.23 22.62
C SER A 98 0.81 15.81 23.35
N GLY A 99 0.42 14.52 23.28
CA GLY A 99 -0.89 14.06 23.77
C GLY A 99 -2.10 14.77 23.14
N HIS A 100 -1.90 15.62 22.13
CA HIS A 100 -2.96 16.36 21.45
C HIS A 100 -3.54 15.51 20.32
N MET A 101 -4.84 15.23 20.40
CA MET A 101 -5.58 14.47 19.39
C MET A 101 -6.09 15.41 18.30
N ASP A 102 -5.22 15.77 17.35
CA ASP A 102 -5.65 16.49 16.16
C ASP A 102 -6.36 15.55 15.15
N PRO A 103 -7.13 16.08 14.18
CA PRO A 103 -7.82 15.23 13.21
C PRO A 103 -6.86 14.35 12.39
N LEU A 104 -5.63 14.81 12.15
CA LEU A 104 -4.63 14.04 11.43
C LEU A 104 -4.17 12.83 12.22
N PHE A 105 -3.96 12.97 13.54
CA PHE A 105 -3.66 11.86 14.45
C PHE A 105 -4.75 10.80 14.42
N LEU A 106 -6.03 11.21 14.50
CA LEU A 106 -7.15 10.26 14.43
C LEU A 106 -7.19 9.51 13.09
N VAL A 107 -6.92 10.19 11.98
CA VAL A 107 -6.82 9.53 10.66
C VAL A 107 -5.63 8.58 10.59
N ALA A 108 -4.48 8.97 11.13
CA ALA A 108 -3.27 8.15 11.14
C ALA A 108 -3.47 6.87 11.97
N VAL A 109 -4.02 7.01 13.18
CA VAL A 109 -4.43 5.86 14.01
C VAL A 109 -5.46 5.01 13.29
N TRP A 110 -6.46 5.60 12.65
CA TRP A 110 -7.45 4.81 11.93
C TRP A 110 -6.83 3.99 10.78
N ILE A 111 -5.89 4.56 10.03
CA ILE A 111 -5.16 3.85 8.96
C ILE A 111 -4.29 2.73 9.54
N SER A 112 -3.58 2.98 10.65
CA SER A 112 -2.69 2.00 11.29
C SER A 112 -3.41 0.70 11.68
N LEU A 113 -4.71 0.79 12.00
CA LEU A 113 -5.51 -0.38 12.35
C LEU A 113 -5.66 -1.40 11.22
N TRP A 114 -5.66 -0.96 9.95
CA TRP A 114 -6.11 -1.83 8.86
C TRP A 114 -5.18 -1.94 7.66
N TYR A 115 -4.28 -0.99 7.39
CA TYR A 115 -3.51 -0.96 6.14
C TYR A 115 -2.65 -2.21 5.89
N TRP A 116 -2.22 -2.86 6.97
CA TRP A 116 -1.35 -4.04 6.92
C TRP A 116 -2.04 -5.26 6.27
N PHE A 117 -3.35 -5.41 6.47
CA PHE A 117 -4.10 -6.54 5.91
C PHE A 117 -4.14 -6.53 4.38
N PRO A 118 -4.60 -5.46 3.69
CA PRO A 118 -4.58 -5.42 2.22
C PRO A 118 -3.15 -5.49 1.68
N LEU A 119 -2.16 -4.89 2.34
CA LEU A 119 -0.75 -5.02 1.94
C LEU A 119 -0.30 -6.49 1.89
N LEU A 120 -0.53 -7.25 2.96
CA LEU A 120 -0.20 -8.68 2.99
C LEU A 120 -1.01 -9.49 1.98
N GLY A 121 -2.31 -9.24 1.85
CA GLY A 121 -3.16 -9.98 0.91
C GLY A 121 -2.74 -9.75 -0.53
N LEU A 122 -2.47 -8.50 -0.91
CA LEU A 122 -2.03 -8.15 -2.26
C LEU A 122 -0.64 -8.73 -2.58
N THR A 123 0.29 -8.64 -1.64
CA THR A 123 1.66 -9.16 -1.80
C THR A 123 1.71 -10.69 -1.80
N MET A 124 1.07 -11.35 -0.82
CA MET A 124 1.24 -12.79 -0.57
C MET A 124 0.22 -13.66 -1.29
N ILE A 125 -0.96 -13.11 -1.65
CA ILE A 125 -2.03 -13.88 -2.30
C ILE A 125 -2.18 -13.44 -3.75
N PHE A 126 -2.48 -12.16 -3.99
CA PHE A 126 -2.84 -11.72 -5.34
C PHE A 126 -1.66 -11.63 -6.29
N THR A 127 -0.49 -11.20 -5.83
CA THR A 127 0.72 -11.15 -6.65
C THR A 127 1.07 -12.53 -7.23
N PRO A 128 1.28 -13.60 -6.44
CA PRO A 128 1.58 -14.92 -7.01
C PRO A 128 0.41 -15.51 -7.81
N LEU A 129 -0.84 -15.24 -7.41
CA LEU A 129 -2.02 -15.77 -8.09
C LEU A 129 -2.25 -15.18 -9.49
N LEU A 130 -1.82 -13.93 -9.71
CA LEU A 130 -2.03 -13.20 -10.96
C LEU A 130 -0.73 -13.01 -11.76
N PHE A 131 0.40 -13.49 -11.25
CA PHE A 131 1.66 -13.44 -11.95
C PHE A 131 1.69 -14.45 -13.11
N PRO A 132 2.30 -14.12 -14.27
CA PRO A 132 2.92 -12.84 -14.65
C PRO A 132 2.00 -11.88 -15.42
N ASP A 133 0.87 -12.35 -15.93
CA ASP A 133 0.08 -11.67 -16.96
C ASP A 133 -1.14 -10.91 -16.41
N GLY A 134 -1.30 -10.87 -15.09
CA GLY A 134 -2.41 -10.22 -14.40
C GLY A 134 -3.71 -11.01 -14.48
N LYS A 135 -3.64 -12.31 -14.79
CA LYS A 135 -4.80 -13.17 -14.98
C LYS A 135 -4.71 -14.40 -14.07
N PRO A 136 -5.85 -14.94 -13.64
CA PRO A 136 -5.86 -16.21 -12.92
C PRO A 136 -5.34 -17.34 -13.82
N PRO A 137 -4.72 -18.41 -13.26
CA PRO A 137 -4.09 -19.47 -14.05
C PRO A 137 -5.05 -20.21 -14.98
N SER A 138 -6.34 -20.30 -14.61
CA SER A 138 -7.42 -20.80 -15.45
C SER A 138 -8.78 -20.27 -14.97
N PRO A 139 -9.85 -20.33 -15.79
CA PRO A 139 -11.17 -19.80 -15.41
C PRO A 139 -11.75 -20.37 -14.10
N ARG A 140 -11.37 -21.59 -13.72
CA ARG A 140 -11.74 -22.24 -12.45
C ARG A 140 -11.16 -21.57 -11.20
N TRP A 141 -10.15 -20.71 -11.35
CA TRP A 141 -9.58 -19.93 -10.23
C TRP A 141 -10.34 -18.63 -9.97
N ARG A 142 -11.28 -18.22 -10.85
CA ARG A 142 -12.07 -17.00 -10.64
C ARG A 142 -12.82 -17.02 -9.30
N PRO A 143 -13.48 -18.12 -8.88
CA PRO A 143 -14.08 -18.20 -7.55
C PRO A 143 -13.08 -18.05 -6.41
N VAL A 144 -11.85 -18.58 -6.55
CA VAL A 144 -10.79 -18.45 -5.54
C VAL A 144 -10.34 -17.00 -5.40
N VAL A 145 -10.15 -16.31 -6.52
CA VAL A 145 -9.82 -14.86 -6.55
C VAL A 145 -10.91 -14.05 -5.84
N TRP A 146 -12.19 -14.33 -6.15
CA TRP A 146 -13.30 -13.67 -5.49
C TRP A 146 -13.37 -13.98 -4.01
N ALA A 147 -13.26 -15.24 -3.60
CA ALA A 147 -13.28 -15.64 -2.20
C ALA A 147 -12.14 -14.98 -1.41
N ALA A 148 -10.92 -14.98 -1.95
CA ALA A 148 -9.78 -14.29 -1.35
C ALA A 148 -10.01 -12.78 -1.25
N GLY A 149 -10.59 -12.16 -2.29
CA GLY A 149 -10.91 -10.73 -2.30
C GLY A 149 -11.98 -10.35 -1.29
N LEU A 150 -13.05 -11.13 -1.18
CA LEU A 150 -14.09 -10.94 -0.17
C LEU A 150 -13.54 -11.13 1.25
N ALA A 151 -12.75 -12.18 1.48
CA ALA A 151 -12.12 -12.43 2.77
C ALA A 151 -11.18 -11.28 3.15
N LEU A 152 -10.34 -10.81 2.23
CA LEU A 152 -9.44 -9.70 2.45
C LEU A 152 -10.20 -8.40 2.75
N ALA A 153 -11.24 -8.10 1.97
CA ALA A 153 -12.09 -6.94 2.19
C ALA A 153 -12.80 -6.99 3.54
N LEU A 154 -13.34 -8.15 3.92
CA LEU A 154 -14.01 -8.35 5.21
C LEU A 154 -13.03 -8.18 6.37
N ILE A 155 -11.85 -8.80 6.32
CA ILE A 155 -10.83 -8.66 7.37
C ILE A 155 -10.39 -7.21 7.51
N THR A 156 -10.13 -6.53 6.38
CA THR A 156 -9.74 -5.12 6.37
C THR A 156 -10.85 -4.24 6.95
N PHE A 157 -12.11 -4.50 6.61
CA PHE A 157 -13.26 -3.79 7.14
C PHE A 157 -13.40 -3.99 8.66
N LEU A 158 -13.34 -5.24 9.14
CA LEU A 158 -13.42 -5.53 10.56
C LEU A 158 -12.27 -4.87 11.33
N ALA A 159 -11.06 -4.89 10.78
CA ALA A 159 -9.91 -4.22 11.37
C ALA A 159 -10.11 -2.70 11.47
N ALA A 160 -10.65 -2.08 10.42
CA ALA A 160 -10.90 -0.64 10.37
C ALA A 160 -11.97 -0.15 11.37
N PHE A 161 -12.79 -1.05 11.93
CA PHE A 161 -13.87 -0.71 12.87
C PHE A 161 -13.79 -1.47 14.21
N ARG A 162 -12.66 -2.13 14.49
CA ARG A 162 -12.48 -3.02 15.64
C ARG A 162 -12.84 -2.38 17.00
N GLU A 163 -12.61 -1.08 17.18
CA GLU A 163 -12.87 -0.37 18.44
C GLU A 163 -14.31 0.13 18.61
N ARG A 164 -15.19 0.02 17.60
CA ARG A 164 -16.61 0.45 17.72
C ARG A 164 -17.57 -0.69 18.08
N ILE A 165 -17.06 -1.88 18.36
CA ILE A 165 -17.85 -3.11 18.53
C ILE A 165 -17.93 -3.56 20.00
N GLU A 166 -17.26 -2.86 20.92
CA GLU A 166 -17.33 -3.05 22.38
C GLU A 166 -18.04 -1.86 23.04
#